data_AF-A0A6A3H890-F1
#
_entry.id   AF-A0A6A3H890-F1
#
_cell.length_a   1.000
_cell.length_b   1.000
_cell.length_c   1.000
_cell.angle_alpha   90.00
_cell.angle_beta   90.00
_cell.angle_gamma   90.00
#
_symmetry.space_group_name_H-M   'P 1'
#
loop_
_entity.id
_entity.type
_entity.pdbx_description
1 polymer ?
#
loop_
_entity_poly.entity_id
_entity_poly.type
_entity_poly.pdbx_seq_one_letter_code
_entity_poly.pdbx_strand_id
1 'polypeptide(L)'
;MGIAHGDVLLLTGGGRKTVAVAHLDESDQAQSGTARLSTIMRRNLHLDINDDVTVTSLGDDVSNGKFIRVLPIDDTVDEVRIDENLFDNYLRPYFAGAFRPVHVGDLFLVTSLVDGDPDVEFVVVETDPKPYCVVGPKTDIFYNGPPMSRQDVL
;
A
#
# COMPACT_ATOMS: atom_id res chain seq x y z
N MET A 1 -21.94 0.87 -10.56
CA MET A 1 -20.53 0.75 -10.98
C MET A 1 -20.28 -0.73 -11.21
N GLY A 2 -19.81 -1.14 -12.40
CA GLY A 2 -19.54 -2.55 -12.70
C GLY A 2 -18.24 -3.03 -12.07
N ILE A 3 -18.10 -2.88 -10.75
CA ILE A 3 -16.91 -3.28 -9.98
C ILE A 3 -17.14 -4.70 -9.46
N ALA A 4 -16.22 -5.61 -9.73
CA ALA A 4 -16.22 -6.98 -9.25
C ALA A 4 -15.18 -7.21 -8.13
N HIS A 5 -15.32 -8.33 -7.41
CA HIS A 5 -14.30 -8.77 -6.47
C HIS A 5 -12.97 -8.98 -7.21
N GLY A 6 -11.89 -8.42 -6.67
CA GLY A 6 -10.55 -8.54 -7.26
C GLY A 6 -10.19 -7.43 -8.24
N ASP A 7 -11.14 -6.57 -8.62
CA ASP A 7 -10.85 -5.43 -9.49
C ASP A 7 -9.87 -4.47 -8.81
N VAL A 8 -8.90 -3.97 -9.57
CA VAL A 8 -8.02 -2.89 -9.11
C VAL A 8 -8.73 -1.56 -9.30
N LEU A 9 -8.77 -0.77 -8.22
CA LEU A 9 -9.44 0.52 -8.14
C LEU A 9 -8.41 1.62 -7.93
N LEU A 10 -8.62 2.75 -8.62
CA LEU A 10 -8.00 4.02 -8.29
C LEU A 10 -8.94 4.80 -7.37
N LEU A 11 -8.44 5.10 -6.17
CA LEU A 11 -9.12 5.94 -5.20
C LEU A 11 -8.52 7.35 -5.25
N THR A 12 -9.37 8.37 -5.30
CA THR A 12 -8.96 9.78 -5.27
C THR A 12 -9.72 10.52 -4.17
N GLY A 13 -9.00 11.23 -3.32
CA GLY A 13 -9.54 11.95 -2.15
C GLY A 13 -8.46 12.80 -1.50
N GLY A 14 -8.85 13.88 -0.79
CA GLY A 14 -7.92 14.77 -0.07
C GLY A 14 -6.74 15.33 -0.90
N GLY A 15 -6.91 15.44 -2.22
CA GLY A 15 -5.86 15.86 -3.16
C GLY A 15 -4.82 14.77 -3.50
N ARG A 16 -4.97 13.55 -2.99
CA ARG A 16 -4.08 12.40 -3.21
C ARG A 16 -4.79 11.27 -3.97
N LYS A 17 -3.99 10.30 -4.41
CA LYS A 17 -4.43 9.10 -5.13
C LYS A 17 -3.75 7.87 -4.53
N THR A 18 -4.50 6.77 -4.43
CA THR A 18 -3.99 5.46 -4.04
C THR A 18 -4.67 4.37 -4.87
N VAL A 19 -4.08 3.18 -4.92
CA VAL A 19 -4.66 2.03 -5.62
C VAL A 19 -4.99 0.91 -4.63
N ALA A 20 -6.09 0.19 -4.89
CA ALA A 20 -6.59 -0.83 -3.99
C ALA A 20 -7.28 -1.96 -4.74
N VAL A 21 -7.45 -3.11 -4.08
CA VAL A 21 -8.26 -4.23 -4.59
C VAL A 21 -9.66 -4.14 -4.00
N ALA A 22 -10.67 -4.29 -4.84
CA ALA A 22 -12.06 -4.38 -4.43
C ALA A 22 -12.32 -5.72 -3.73
N HIS A 23 -12.79 -5.67 -2.49
CA HIS A 23 -13.30 -6.84 -1.77
C HIS A 23 -14.79 -6.70 -1.53
N LEU A 24 -15.52 -7.80 -1.70
CA LEU A 24 -16.93 -7.87 -1.35
C LEU A 24 -17.06 -7.94 0.17
N ASP A 25 -17.97 -7.13 0.72
CA ASP A 25 -18.31 -7.22 2.12
C ASP A 25 -19.30 -8.37 2.33
N GLU A 26 -18.82 -9.47 2.91
CA GLU A 26 -19.64 -10.65 3.21
C GLU A 26 -20.61 -10.42 4.38
N SER A 27 -20.45 -9.33 5.15
CA SER A 27 -21.27 -9.07 6.34
C SER A 27 -22.67 -8.53 6.04
N ASP A 28 -22.97 -8.23 4.76
CA ASP A 28 -24.22 -7.60 4.30
C ASP A 28 -24.55 -6.26 5.00
N GLN A 29 -23.58 -5.69 5.74
CA GLN A 29 -23.67 -4.41 6.44
C GLN A 29 -23.17 -3.23 5.57
N ALA A 30 -22.76 -3.50 4.34
CA ALA A 30 -22.29 -2.45 3.44
C ALA A 30 -23.47 -1.58 2.99
N GLN A 31 -23.41 -0.29 3.34
CA GLN A 31 -24.40 0.68 2.91
C GLN A 31 -24.11 1.11 1.47
N SER A 32 -25.15 1.17 0.63
CA SER A 32 -25.01 1.68 -0.73
C SER A 32 -24.41 3.09 -0.73
N GLY A 33 -23.40 3.32 -1.57
CA GLY A 33 -22.68 4.59 -1.64
C GLY A 33 -21.59 4.79 -0.57
N THR A 34 -21.37 3.82 0.33
CA THR A 34 -20.32 3.89 1.35
C THR A 34 -19.18 2.92 1.03
N ALA A 35 -17.93 3.41 1.03
CA ALA A 35 -16.73 2.59 0.91
C ALA A 35 -16.05 2.43 2.27
N ARG A 36 -15.70 1.20 2.65
CA ARG A 36 -14.90 0.92 3.85
C ARG A 36 -13.42 0.90 3.45
N LEU A 37 -12.68 1.89 3.91
CA LEU A 37 -11.24 1.99 3.69
C LEU A 37 -10.50 1.63 4.99
N SER A 38 -9.34 1.00 4.88
CA SER A 38 -8.46 0.79 6.03
C SER A 38 -7.93 2.13 6.57
N THR A 39 -7.45 2.14 7.81
CA THR A 39 -6.85 3.34 8.42
C THR A 39 -5.68 3.87 7.59
N ILE A 40 -4.85 2.98 7.03
CA ILE A 40 -3.70 3.38 6.23
C ILE A 40 -4.11 4.00 4.88
N MET A 41 -5.16 3.47 4.24
CA MET A 41 -5.66 4.03 2.98
C MET A 41 -6.28 5.42 3.19
N ARG A 42 -7.01 5.63 4.29
CA ARG A 42 -7.50 6.95 4.67
C ARG A 42 -6.35 7.94 4.92
N ARG A 43 -5.29 7.48 5.58
CA ARG A 43 -4.06 8.27 5.76
C ARG A 43 -3.42 8.63 4.41
N ASN A 44 -3.29 7.68 3.48
CA ASN A 44 -2.73 7.97 2.14
C ASN A 44 -3.58 8.97 1.35
N LEU A 45 -4.90 9.00 1.58
CA LEU A 45 -5.84 9.89 0.90
C LEU A 45 -6.14 11.19 1.65
N HIS A 46 -5.60 11.40 2.86
CA HIS A 46 -5.97 12.52 3.74
C HIS A 46 -7.48 12.63 3.98
N LEU A 47 -8.11 11.50 4.32
CA LEU A 47 -9.54 11.42 4.58
C LEU A 47 -9.83 11.07 6.05
N ASP A 48 -10.84 11.71 6.61
CA ASP A 48 -11.49 11.32 7.85
C ASP A 48 -12.71 10.42 7.59
N ILE A 49 -13.32 9.91 8.67
CA ILE A 49 -14.56 9.14 8.55
C ILE A 49 -15.67 10.06 8.05
N ASN A 50 -16.43 9.58 7.05
CA ASN A 50 -17.50 10.29 6.33
C ASN A 50 -17.04 11.31 5.28
N ASP A 51 -15.74 11.42 4.99
CA ASP A 51 -15.28 12.19 3.84
C ASP A 51 -15.60 11.48 2.51
N ASP A 52 -15.77 12.28 1.47
CA ASP A 52 -16.01 11.77 0.11
C ASP A 52 -14.75 11.19 -0.52
N VAL A 53 -14.91 10.05 -1.20
CA VAL A 53 -13.85 9.42 -2.01
C VAL A 53 -14.39 9.09 -3.39
N THR A 54 -13.61 9.39 -4.42
CA THR A 54 -13.91 9.00 -5.79
C THR A 54 -13.29 7.64 -6.08
N VAL A 55 -14.12 6.68 -6.51
CA VAL A 55 -13.71 5.33 -6.89
C VAL A 55 -13.76 5.19 -8.41
N THR A 56 -12.63 4.88 -9.03
CA THR A 56 -12.53 4.62 -10.47
C THR A 56 -12.00 3.20 -10.68
N SER A 57 -12.72 2.36 -11.43
CA SER A 57 -12.18 1.04 -11.81
C SER A 57 -11.07 1.22 -12.84
N LEU A 58 -9.92 0.59 -12.60
CA LEU A 58 -8.83 0.52 -13.57
C LEU A 58 -8.92 -0.72 -14.46
N GLY A 59 -9.77 -1.70 -14.11
CA GLY A 59 -9.91 -2.95 -14.85
C GLY A 59 -8.58 -3.69 -15.01
N ASP A 60 -8.37 -4.30 -16.19
CA ASP A 60 -7.16 -5.05 -16.53
C ASP A 60 -5.96 -4.15 -16.94
N ASP A 61 -6.11 -2.82 -16.90
CA ASP A 61 -5.08 -1.89 -17.39
C ASP A 61 -3.90 -1.71 -16.42
N VAL A 62 -3.93 -2.36 -15.24
CA VAL A 62 -2.83 -2.24 -14.27
C VAL A 62 -1.72 -3.24 -14.58
N SER A 63 -0.60 -2.70 -15.03
CA SER A 63 0.58 -3.49 -15.36
C SER A 63 1.28 -4.05 -14.11
N ASN A 64 1.87 -5.24 -14.26
CA ASN A 64 2.79 -5.78 -13.27
C ASN A 64 4.04 -4.89 -13.18
N GLY A 65 4.49 -4.63 -11.97
CA GLY A 65 5.69 -3.85 -11.70
C GLY A 65 6.94 -4.59 -12.16
N LYS A 66 7.85 -3.89 -12.83
CA LYS A 66 9.23 -4.35 -13.01
C LYS A 66 9.99 -4.20 -11.70
N PHE A 67 9.88 -3.03 -11.06
CA PHE A 67 10.42 -2.83 -9.73
C PHE A 67 9.61 -1.81 -8.93
N ILE A 68 9.78 -1.86 -7.61
CA ILE A 68 9.38 -0.81 -6.68
C ILE A 68 10.56 -0.44 -5.78
N ARG A 69 10.58 0.80 -5.30
CA ARG A 69 11.45 1.22 -4.21
C ARG A 69 10.60 1.61 -3.02
N VAL A 70 10.89 1.02 -1.87
CA VAL A 70 10.24 1.32 -0.60
C VAL A 70 11.30 1.71 0.43
N LEU A 71 10.96 2.58 1.36
CA LEU A 71 11.83 2.93 2.48
C LEU A 71 11.03 2.89 3.78
N PRO A 72 11.62 2.45 4.90
CA PRO A 72 10.93 2.47 6.19
C PRO A 72 10.76 3.91 6.68
N ILE A 73 9.74 4.13 7.51
CA ILE A 73 9.56 5.41 8.21
C ILE A 73 10.42 5.42 9.47
N ASP A 74 11.16 6.51 9.66
CA ASP A 74 12.15 6.73 10.71
C ASP A 74 11.65 6.40 12.13
N ASP A 75 10.42 6.78 12.46
CA ASP A 75 9.84 6.54 13.79
C ASP A 75 9.26 5.14 14.01
N THR A 76 9.30 4.27 12.99
CA THR A 76 8.82 2.87 13.06
C THR A 76 9.90 1.81 12.92
N VAL A 77 11.12 2.22 12.55
CA VAL A 77 12.24 1.30 12.34
C VAL A 77 13.38 1.65 13.29
N ASP A 78 13.97 0.62 13.88
CA ASP A 78 15.21 0.77 14.65
C ASP A 78 16.40 0.77 13.68
N GLU A 79 17.29 1.76 13.77
CA GLU A 79 18.47 1.90 12.90
C GLU A 79 19.36 0.65 12.90
N VAL A 80 19.34 -0.13 13.99
CA VAL A 80 20.11 -1.38 14.13
C VAL A 80 19.58 -2.51 13.22
N ARG A 81 18.40 -2.38 12.63
CA ARG A 81 17.69 -3.46 11.89
C ARG A 81 17.62 -3.27 10.37
N ILE A 82 18.27 -2.23 9.81
CA ILE A 82 17.97 -1.70 8.48
C ILE A 82 18.50 -2.54 7.30
N ASP A 83 19.40 -3.48 7.50
CA ASP A 83 20.25 -3.99 6.40
C ASP A 83 19.89 -5.39 5.88
N GLU A 84 19.67 -6.40 6.73
CA GLU A 84 19.44 -7.78 6.22
C GLU A 84 18.09 -8.40 6.60
N ASN A 85 17.44 -7.94 7.67
CA ASN A 85 16.21 -8.57 8.17
C ASN A 85 14.92 -7.94 7.62
N LEU A 86 14.95 -6.70 7.11
CA LEU A 86 13.73 -6.01 6.65
C LEU A 86 13.04 -6.74 5.50
N PHE A 87 13.81 -7.26 4.55
CA PHE A 87 13.21 -7.95 3.41
C PHE A 87 12.56 -9.27 3.81
N ASP A 88 13.29 -10.15 4.50
CA ASP A 88 12.80 -11.49 4.82
C ASP A 88 11.71 -11.48 5.90
N ASN A 89 11.80 -10.58 6.89
CA ASN A 89 10.85 -10.55 8.00
C ASN A 89 9.60 -9.69 7.71
N TYR A 90 9.68 -8.72 6.79
CA TYR A 90 8.58 -7.78 6.51
C TYR A 90 8.16 -7.80 5.04
N LEU A 91 9.03 -7.40 4.11
CA LEU A 91 8.60 -7.12 2.73
C LEU A 91 8.23 -8.38 1.93
N ARG A 92 9.05 -9.42 1.99
CA ARG A 92 8.80 -10.71 1.32
C ARG A 92 7.45 -11.30 1.74
N PRO A 93 7.15 -11.53 3.04
CA PRO A 93 5.86 -12.08 3.45
C PRO A 93 4.68 -11.15 3.14
N TYR A 94 4.89 -9.84 3.17
CA TYR A 94 3.84 -8.87 2.84
C TYR A 94 3.39 -8.97 1.37
N PHE A 95 4.33 -9.11 0.43
CA PHE A 95 4.05 -9.14 -1.01
C PHE A 95 3.88 -10.55 -1.60
N ALA A 96 4.39 -11.59 -0.94
CA ALA A 96 4.35 -12.96 -1.46
C ALA A 96 2.92 -13.44 -1.73
N GLY A 97 2.63 -13.72 -3.00
CA GLY A 97 1.33 -14.28 -3.44
C GLY A 97 0.13 -13.34 -3.33
N ALA A 98 0.34 -12.09 -2.90
CA ALA A 98 -0.75 -11.16 -2.61
C ALA A 98 -1.14 -10.26 -3.79
N PHE A 99 -0.29 -10.13 -4.82
CA PHE A 99 -0.53 -9.30 -6.01
C PHE A 99 -1.04 -7.89 -5.65
N ARG A 100 -0.39 -7.25 -4.67
CA ARG A 100 -0.85 -5.98 -4.12
C ARG A 100 -0.60 -4.84 -5.11
N PRO A 101 -1.60 -4.01 -5.44
CA PRO A 101 -1.38 -2.78 -6.16
C PRO A 101 -0.75 -1.74 -5.21
N VAL A 102 0.20 -0.96 -5.71
CA VAL A 102 0.84 0.12 -4.96
C VAL A 102 0.95 1.38 -5.79
N HIS A 103 0.82 2.55 -5.18
CA HIS A 103 1.04 3.86 -5.79
C HIS A 103 2.27 4.54 -5.19
N VAL A 104 3.01 5.31 -5.99
CA VAL A 104 4.08 6.19 -5.48
C VAL A 104 3.52 7.14 -4.42
N GLY A 105 4.14 7.19 -3.26
CA GLY A 105 3.72 7.97 -2.09
C GLY A 105 2.82 7.22 -1.10
N ASP A 106 2.37 6.00 -1.42
CA ASP A 106 1.57 5.22 -0.48
C ASP A 106 2.39 4.81 0.74
N LEU A 107 1.79 4.95 1.93
CA LEU A 107 2.23 4.31 3.15
C LEU A 107 1.58 2.94 3.29
N PHE A 108 2.31 1.98 3.84
CA PHE A 108 1.80 0.67 4.20
C PHE A 108 2.45 0.16 5.48
N LEU A 109 1.66 -0.44 6.37
CA LEU A 109 2.11 -1.04 7.61
C LEU A 109 2.34 -2.54 7.42
N VAL A 110 3.48 -3.05 7.91
CA VAL A 110 3.84 -4.46 7.80
C VAL A 110 4.16 -5.02 9.17
N THR A 111 3.50 -6.12 9.52
CA THR A 111 3.80 -6.89 10.72
C THR A 111 4.96 -7.84 10.48
N SER A 112 5.88 -7.89 11.44
CA SER A 112 7.04 -8.77 11.41
C SER A 112 6.62 -10.25 11.46
N LEU A 113 7.36 -11.11 10.76
CA LEU A 113 7.28 -12.56 10.96
C LEU A 113 7.91 -13.04 12.27
N VAL A 114 8.69 -12.18 12.94
CA VAL A 114 9.39 -12.52 14.18
C VAL A 114 8.53 -12.10 15.37
N ASP A 115 8.15 -13.07 16.21
CA ASP A 115 7.36 -12.81 17.40
C ASP A 115 8.05 -11.80 18.33
N GLY A 116 7.33 -10.74 18.68
CA GLY A 116 7.81 -9.68 19.58
C GLY A 116 8.50 -8.51 18.87
N ASP A 117 8.73 -8.57 17.57
CA ASP A 117 9.16 -7.41 16.80
C ASP A 117 7.99 -6.45 16.52
N PRO A 118 8.24 -5.12 16.54
CA PRO A 118 7.23 -4.12 16.23
C PRO A 118 6.87 -4.12 14.75
N ASP A 119 5.67 -3.63 14.42
CA ASP A 119 5.29 -3.36 13.04
C ASP A 119 6.12 -2.21 12.47
N VAL A 120 6.47 -2.28 11.19
CA VAL A 120 7.22 -1.25 10.47
C VAL A 120 6.33 -0.64 9.40
N GLU A 121 6.29 0.69 9.34
CA GLU A 121 5.62 1.40 8.25
C GLU A 121 6.64 1.73 7.16
N PHE A 122 6.21 1.56 5.92
CA PHE A 122 7.01 1.84 4.73
C PHE A 122 6.29 2.83 3.84
N VAL A 123 7.07 3.59 3.09
CA VAL A 123 6.59 4.45 2.00
C VAL A 123 7.06 3.91 0.66
N VAL A 124 6.18 3.91 -0.34
CA VAL A 124 6.53 3.63 -1.74
C VAL A 124 7.14 4.88 -2.34
N VAL A 125 8.45 4.87 -2.58
CA VAL A 125 9.20 6.01 -3.13
C VAL A 125 9.15 6.02 -4.65
N GLU A 126 9.16 4.84 -5.26
CA GLU A 126 9.18 4.71 -6.72
C GLU A 126 8.52 3.41 -7.17
N THR A 127 7.92 3.45 -8.36
CA THR A 127 7.40 2.28 -9.08
C THR A 127 7.82 2.35 -10.53
N ASP A 128 7.99 1.21 -11.17
CA ASP A 128 8.06 1.07 -12.63
C ASP A 128 7.09 -0.02 -13.09
N PRO A 129 6.00 0.30 -13.81
CA PRO A 129 5.65 1.64 -14.32
C PRO A 129 5.16 2.62 -13.24
N LYS A 130 5.24 3.92 -13.57
CA LYS A 130 4.65 5.01 -12.78
C LYS A 130 3.21 5.30 -13.21
N PRO A 131 2.36 5.83 -12.32
CA PRO A 131 2.61 6.10 -10.90
C PRO A 131 2.21 4.93 -9.97
N TYR A 132 1.71 3.83 -10.53
CA TYR A 132 1.29 2.65 -9.79
C TYR A 132 1.54 1.37 -10.59
N CYS A 133 1.66 0.25 -9.88
CA CYS A 133 1.78 -1.08 -10.48
C CYS A 133 1.29 -2.17 -9.52
N VAL A 134 1.07 -3.38 -10.03
CA VAL A 134 0.85 -4.57 -9.20
C VAL A 134 2.20 -5.22 -8.86
N VAL A 135 2.46 -5.43 -7.57
CA VAL A 135 3.65 -6.13 -7.09
C VAL A 135 3.43 -7.64 -7.19
N GLY A 136 4.10 -8.26 -8.15
CA GLY A 136 4.00 -9.70 -8.41
C GLY A 136 5.31 -10.45 -8.09
N PRO A 137 5.35 -11.78 -8.31
CA PRO A 137 6.52 -12.61 -8.00
C PRO A 137 7.81 -12.24 -8.77
N LYS A 138 7.68 -11.47 -9.86
CA LYS A 138 8.80 -11.04 -10.71
C LYS A 138 9.17 -9.56 -10.51
N THR A 139 8.51 -8.88 -9.58
CA THR A 139 8.77 -7.47 -9.30
C THR A 139 9.97 -7.36 -8.36
N ASP A 140 11.00 -6.63 -8.77
CA ASP A 140 12.16 -6.36 -7.91
C ASP A 140 11.77 -5.34 -6.82
N ILE A 141 12.06 -5.66 -5.56
CA ILE A 141 11.75 -4.78 -4.42
C ILE A 141 13.07 -4.21 -3.90
N PHE A 142 13.30 -2.93 -4.16
CA PHE A 142 14.44 -2.20 -3.62
C PHE A 142 14.06 -1.56 -2.28
N TYR A 143 14.83 -1.84 -1.24
CA TYR A 143 14.59 -1.32 0.12
C TYR A 143 15.82 -0.67 0.75
N ASN A 144 16.92 -0.58 0.01
CA ASN A 144 18.16 -0.01 0.49
C ASN A 144 18.08 1.52 0.46
N GLY A 145 18.30 2.15 1.60
CA GLY A 145 18.37 3.60 1.78
C GLY A 145 18.15 4.00 3.24
N PRO A 146 18.42 5.27 3.58
CA PRO A 146 18.07 5.79 4.90
C PRO A 146 16.54 5.79 5.08
N PRO A 147 16.05 5.62 6.32
CA PRO A 147 14.64 5.80 6.63
C PRO A 147 14.15 7.18 6.21
N MET A 148 12.88 7.27 5.81
CA MET A 148 12.21 8.52 5.43
C MET A 148 11.59 9.16 6.67
N SER A 149 11.66 10.48 6.77
CA SER A 149 10.97 11.18 7.85
C SER A 149 9.47 11.12 7.66
N ARG A 150 8.73 10.79 8.74
CA ARG A 150 7.25 10.85 8.72
C ARG A 150 6.73 12.22 8.23
N GLN A 151 7.42 13.31 8.56
CA GLN A 151 6.98 14.65 8.17
C GLN A 151 7.09 14.90 6.65
N ASP A 152 8.01 14.21 5.97
CA ASP A 152 8.24 14.39 4.53
C ASP A 152 7.26 13.60 3.66
N VAL A 153 6.51 12.65 4.24
CA VAL A 153 5.58 11.75 3.53
C VAL A 153 4.10 12.03 3.82
N LEU A 154 3.82 12.73 4.92
CA LEU A 154 2.48 13.23 5.27
C LEU A 154 2.08 14.44 4.42
#